data_AF-A0A1S6J8Z9-F1
#
_entry.id   AF-A0A1S6J8Z9-F1
#
_cell.length_a   1.000
_cell.length_b   1.000
_cell.length_c   1.000
_cell.angle_alpha   90.00
_cell.angle_beta   90.00
_cell.angle_gamma   90.00
#
_symmetry.space_group_name_H-M   'P 1'
#
loop_
_entity.id
_entity.type
_entity.pdbx_description
1 polymer ?
#
loop_
_entity_poly.entity_id
_entity_poly.type
_entity_poly.pdbx_seq_one_letter_code
_entity_poly.pdbx_strand_id
1 'polypeptide(L)'
;MAGDSDLIVNVDILVESDTNLRKIKKVLQDINDRKDDMRPHWGSGEISDAMGDFVDNWDDYRTRMIESLESVGKLVTNTIDGFTGADAALAKELKKARKGK
;
A
#
# COMPACT_ATOMS: atom_id res chain seq x y z
N MET A 1 29.15 17.72 -20.19
CA MET A 1 29.24 16.85 -19.01
C MET A 1 27.90 16.95 -18.30
N ALA A 2 26.98 16.03 -18.59
CA ALA A 2 25.70 15.96 -17.90
C ALA A 2 26.00 15.53 -16.47
N GLY A 3 26.03 16.49 -15.55
CA GLY A 3 26.17 16.20 -14.12
C GLY A 3 25.07 15.25 -13.72
N ASP A 4 25.51 14.15 -13.11
CA ASP A 4 24.73 13.03 -12.61
C ASP A 4 23.31 13.43 -12.22
N SER A 5 22.32 12.76 -12.80
CA SER A 5 20.94 12.93 -12.37
C SER A 5 20.89 12.55 -10.88
N ASP A 6 20.72 13.55 -10.02
CA ASP A 6 20.71 13.40 -8.55
C ASP A 6 19.55 12.51 -8.06
N LEU A 7 18.62 12.20 -8.96
CA LEU A 7 17.45 11.38 -8.73
C LEU A 7 17.62 9.98 -9.34
N ILE A 8 18.23 9.08 -8.59
CA ILE A 8 18.27 7.65 -8.90
C ILE A 8 17.06 6.98 -8.25
N VAL A 9 16.06 6.60 -9.05
CA VAL A 9 14.88 5.87 -8.56
C VAL A 9 15.10 4.37 -8.69
N ASN A 10 15.08 3.68 -7.55
CA ASN A 10 15.08 2.23 -7.51
C ASN A 10 13.65 1.70 -7.70
N VAL A 11 13.29 1.44 -8.96
CA VAL A 11 11.95 0.94 -9.32
C VAL A 11 11.70 -0.45 -8.72
N ASP A 12 12.72 -1.29 -8.57
CA ASP A 12 12.58 -2.64 -8.01
C ASP A 12 12.12 -2.59 -6.54
N ILE A 13 12.70 -1.69 -5.74
CA ILE A 13 12.28 -1.46 -4.34
C ILE A 13 10.83 -0.97 -4.30
N LEU A 14 10.42 -0.11 -5.23
CA LEU A 14 9.04 0.38 -5.29
C LEU A 14 8.06 -0.75 -5.64
N VAL A 15 8.40 -1.62 -6.60
CA VAL A 15 7.58 -2.79 -6.96
C VAL A 15 7.47 -3.78 -5.80
N GLU A 16 8.56 -4.04 -5.08
CA GLU A 16 8.55 -4.87 -3.89
C GLU A 16 7.68 -4.23 -2.78
N SER A 17 7.81 -2.92 -2.59
CA SER A 17 7.02 -2.17 -1.62
C SER A 17 5.53 -2.23 -1.93
N ASP A 18 5.12 -2.02 -3.20
CA ASP A 18 3.72 -2.15 -3.62
C ASP A 18 3.18 -3.57 -3.34
N THR A 19 3.97 -4.60 -3.67
CA THR A 19 3.62 -5.99 -3.39
C THR A 19 3.41 -6.25 -1.89
N ASN A 20 4.29 -5.73 -1.04
CA ASN A 20 4.21 -5.90 0.40
C ASN A 20 3.02 -5.12 1.01
N LEU A 21 2.78 -3.89 0.56
CA LEU A 21 1.62 -3.09 0.96
C LEU A 21 0.31 -3.81 0.64
N ARG A 22 0.19 -4.39 -0.56
CA ARG A 22 -0.98 -5.19 -0.95
C ARG A 22 -1.18 -6.43 -0.08
N LYS A 23 -0.09 -7.12 0.28
CA LYS A 23 -0.16 -8.29 1.19
C LYS A 23 -0.65 -7.88 2.57
N ILE A 24 -0.09 -6.82 3.15
CA ILE A 24 -0.50 -6.32 4.48
C ILE A 24 -1.96 -5.89 4.45
N LYS A 25 -2.36 -5.11 3.43
CA LYS A 25 -3.74 -4.69 3.24
C LYS A 25 -4.69 -5.89 3.22
N LYS A 26 -4.36 -6.92 2.44
CA LYS A 26 -5.16 -8.14 2.34
C LYS A 26 -5.30 -8.82 3.71
N VAL A 27 -4.19 -8.99 4.43
CA VAL A 27 -4.23 -9.57 5.79
C VAL A 27 -5.14 -8.76 6.71
N LEU A 28 -5.04 -7.43 6.70
CA LEU A 28 -5.89 -6.58 7.54
C LEU A 28 -7.38 -6.66 7.14
N GLN A 29 -7.69 -6.78 5.85
CA GLN A 29 -9.05 -6.96 5.35
C GLN A 29 -9.62 -8.34 5.71
N ASP A 30 -8.78 -9.37 5.70
CA ASP A 30 -9.16 -10.76 5.97
C ASP A 30 -9.32 -11.05 7.47
N ILE A 31 -8.86 -10.17 8.37
CA ILE A 31 -9.17 -10.24 9.81
C ILE A 31 -10.65 -9.88 9.98
N ASN A 32 -11.52 -10.89 10.02
CA ASN A 32 -12.95 -10.69 10.29
C ASN A 32 -13.18 -10.06 11.67
N ASP A 33 -14.11 -9.12 11.75
CA ASP A 33 -14.67 -8.70 13.01
C ASP A 33 -15.62 -9.79 13.53
N ARG A 34 -15.30 -10.34 14.70
CA ARG A 34 -16.07 -11.40 15.38
C ARG A 34 -16.71 -10.89 16.66
N LYS A 35 -16.86 -9.57 16.84
CA LYS A 35 -17.43 -8.93 18.02
C LYS A 35 -18.73 -9.62 18.43
N ASP A 36 -19.71 -9.67 17.52
CA ASP A 36 -21.05 -10.17 17.81
C ASP A 36 -21.05 -11.68 18.09
N ASP A 37 -20.20 -12.43 17.39
CA ASP A 37 -20.04 -13.88 17.60
C ASP A 37 -19.41 -14.19 18.97
N MET A 38 -18.53 -13.33 19.46
CA MET A 38 -17.76 -13.57 20.68
C MET A 38 -18.36 -12.92 21.92
N ARG A 39 -19.20 -11.89 21.77
CA ARG A 39 -19.85 -11.17 22.88
C ARG A 39 -20.57 -12.10 23.87
N PRO A 40 -21.33 -13.14 23.45
CA PRO A 40 -21.96 -14.08 24.38
C PRO A 40 -20.98 -14.90 25.24
N HIS A 41 -19.70 -14.95 24.85
CA HIS A 41 -18.66 -15.76 25.49
C HIS A 41 -17.75 -14.97 26.44
N TRP A 42 -17.86 -13.64 26.49
CA TRP A 42 -16.95 -12.78 27.27
C TRP A 42 -17.23 -12.77 28.79
N GLY A 43 -18.33 -13.40 29.23
CA GLY A 43 -18.60 -13.58 30.65
C GLY A 43 -19.25 -12.36 31.28
N SER A 44 -18.74 -11.91 32.44
CA SER A 44 -19.35 -10.82 33.23
C SER A 44 -19.43 -9.49 32.47
N GLY A 45 -20.40 -8.65 32.83
CA GLY A 45 -20.66 -7.36 32.17
C GLY A 45 -19.42 -6.49 31.98
N GLU A 46 -18.61 -6.28 33.02
CA GLU A 46 -17.40 -5.46 32.94
C GLU A 46 -16.37 -5.98 31.92
N ILE A 47 -16.22 -7.31 31.79
CA ILE A 47 -15.32 -7.92 30.80
C ILE A 47 -15.92 -7.75 29.41
N SER A 48 -17.24 -7.97 29.26
CA SER A 48 -17.92 -7.78 27.99
C SER A 48 -17.84 -6.34 27.49
N ASP A 49 -17.90 -5.35 28.38
CA ASP A 49 -17.81 -3.94 28.04
C ASP A 49 -16.38 -3.57 27.61
N ALA A 50 -15.36 -3.96 28.40
CA ALA A 50 -13.96 -3.74 28.05
C ALA A 50 -13.56 -4.42 26.73
N MET A 51 -14.05 -5.63 26.47
CA MET A 51 -13.85 -6.31 25.20
C MET A 51 -14.60 -5.63 24.05
N GLY A 52 -15.78 -5.07 24.31
CA GLY A 52 -16.51 -4.25 23.35
C GLY A 52 -15.70 -3.04 22.90
N ASP A 53 -15.21 -2.25 23.86
CA ASP A 53 -14.37 -1.08 23.61
C ASP A 53 -13.08 -1.43 22.87
N PHE A 54 -12.46 -2.56 23.22
CA PHE A 54 -11.26 -3.05 22.53
C PHE A 54 -11.55 -3.35 21.06
N VAL A 55 -12.62 -4.10 20.77
CA VAL A 55 -12.93 -4.51 19.38
C VAL A 55 -13.35 -3.29 18.55
N ASP A 56 -14.11 -2.36 19.11
CA ASP A 56 -14.51 -1.12 18.42
C ASP A 56 -13.28 -0.25 18.08
N ASN A 57 -12.38 -0.04 19.05
CA ASN A 57 -11.14 0.68 18.78
C ASN A 57 -10.27 -0.04 17.77
N TRP A 58 -10.15 -1.38 17.87
CA TRP A 58 -9.39 -2.17 16.92
C TRP A 58 -9.93 -2.01 15.49
N ASP A 59 -11.25 -2.01 15.31
CA ASP A 59 -11.86 -1.84 14.00
C ASP A 59 -11.59 -0.44 13.40
N ASP A 60 -11.71 0.60 14.23
CA ASP A 60 -11.38 1.98 13.84
C ASP A 60 -9.92 2.11 13.39
N TYR A 61 -8.97 1.59 14.19
CA TYR A 61 -7.55 1.65 13.85
C TYR A 61 -7.21 0.77 12.64
N ARG A 62 -7.82 -0.41 12.51
CA ARG A 62 -7.67 -1.29 11.35
C ARG A 62 -8.10 -0.58 10.07
N THR A 63 -9.26 0.08 10.09
CA THR A 63 -9.76 0.85 8.95
C THR A 63 -8.80 1.97 8.57
N ARG A 64 -8.33 2.76 9.54
CA ARG A 64 -7.33 3.83 9.29
C ARG A 64 -6.00 3.29 8.75
N MET A 65 -5.55 2.13 9.20
CA MET A 65 -4.36 1.47 8.66
C MET A 65 -4.56 1.07 7.19
N ILE A 66 -5.72 0.50 6.84
CA ILE A 66 -6.05 0.14 5.46
C ILE A 66 -6.05 1.37 4.55
N GLU A 67 -6.69 2.46 4.97
CA GLU A 67 -6.71 3.73 4.22
C GLU A 67 -5.30 4.30 4.01
N SER A 68 -4.46 4.24 5.05
CA SER A 68 -3.07 4.69 4.97
C SER A 68 -2.25 3.84 3.98
N LEU A 69 -2.41 2.51 4.02
CA LEU A 69 -1.77 1.60 3.07
C LEU A 69 -2.22 1.86 1.63
N GLU A 70 -3.50 2.16 1.40
CA GLU A 70 -4.00 2.53 0.08
C GLU A 70 -3.40 3.84 -0.42
N SER A 71 -3.29 4.84 0.45
CA SER A 71 -2.70 6.14 0.11
C SER A 71 -1.23 5.98 -0.29
N VAL A 72 -0.44 5.28 0.53
CA VAL A 72 0.98 5.02 0.23
C VAL A 72 1.13 4.16 -1.02
N GLY A 73 0.31 3.10 -1.18
CA GLY A 73 0.32 2.25 -2.36
C GLY A 73 0.05 3.02 -3.66
N LYS A 74 -0.87 3.99 -3.64
CA LYS A 74 -1.12 4.89 -4.78
C LYS A 74 0.11 5.74 -5.11
N LEU A 75 0.79 6.30 -4.10
CA LEU A 75 2.00 7.09 -4.31
C LEU A 75 3.12 6.24 -4.94
N VAL A 76 3.32 5.02 -4.44
CA VAL A 76 4.29 4.06 -4.99
C VAL A 76 3.95 3.72 -6.44
N THR A 77 2.69 3.36 -6.72
CA THR A 77 2.24 3.04 -8.09
C THR A 77 2.44 4.21 -9.04
N ASN A 78 2.02 5.41 -8.66
CA ASN A 78 2.17 6.62 -9.48
C ASN A 78 3.65 6.94 -9.77
N THR A 79 4.53 6.68 -8.80
CA THR A 79 5.97 6.86 -8.98
C THR A 79 6.51 5.85 -10.00
N ILE A 80 6.17 4.56 -9.86
CA ILE A 80 6.57 3.52 -10.82
C ILE A 80 6.11 3.89 -12.24
N ASP A 81 4.83 4.24 -12.40
CA ASP A 81 4.25 4.57 -13.70
C ASP A 81 4.90 5.82 -14.32
N GLY A 82 5.18 6.84 -13.50
CA GLY A 82 5.83 8.07 -13.93
C GLY A 82 7.23 7.83 -14.49
N PHE A 83 8.07 7.10 -13.75
CA PHE A 83 9.45 6.83 -14.18
C PHE A 83 9.52 5.87 -15.37
N THR A 84 8.81 4.73 -15.29
CA THR A 84 8.83 3.74 -16.37
C THR A 84 8.19 4.27 -17.66
N GLY A 85 7.15 5.10 -17.55
CA GLY A 85 6.53 5.79 -18.67
C GLY A 85 7.45 6.80 -19.34
N ALA A 86 8.17 7.61 -18.55
CA ALA A 86 9.16 8.55 -19.05
C ALA A 86 10.32 7.82 -19.78
N ASP A 87 10.86 6.77 -19.18
CA ASP A 87 11.92 5.95 -19.78
C ASP A 87 11.48 5.30 -21.10
N ALA A 88 10.25 4.77 -21.14
CA ALA A 88 9.69 4.17 -22.35
C ALA A 88 9.53 5.21 -23.48
N ALA A 89 9.09 6.42 -23.16
CA ALA A 89 8.95 7.52 -24.12
C ALA A 89 10.32 7.94 -24.67
N LEU A 90 11.32 8.14 -23.80
CA LEU A 90 12.69 8.46 -24.20
C LEU A 90 13.30 7.37 -25.09
N ALA A 91 13.18 6.11 -24.69
CA ALA A 91 13.68 4.97 -25.46
C ALA A 91 13.02 4.90 -26.86
N LYS A 92 11.74 5.23 -26.97
CA LYS A 92 11.01 5.28 -28.25
C LYS A 92 11.58 6.36 -29.18
N GLU A 93 11.80 7.57 -28.67
CA GLU A 93 12.37 8.66 -29.48
C GLU A 93 13.82 8.37 -29.90
N LEU A 94 14.64 7.80 -29.01
CA LEU A 94 16.01 7.36 -29.35
C LEU A 94 16.01 6.29 -30.45
N LYS A 95 15.09 5.32 -30.39
CA LYS A 95 14.93 4.30 -31.44
C LYS A 95 14.52 4.90 -32.78
N LYS A 96 13.61 5.90 -32.79
CA LYS A 96 13.22 6.62 -34.02
C LYS A 96 14.40 7.38 -34.61
N ALA A 97 15.11 8.16 -33.80
CA ALA A 97 16.29 8.91 -34.24
C ALA A 97 17.37 8.00 -34.84
N ARG A 98 17.55 6.80 -34.29
CA ARG A 98 18.50 5.80 -34.81
C ARG A 98 18.06 5.15 -36.14
N LYS A 99 16.76 5.07 -36.43
CA LYS A 99 16.23 4.53 -37.70
C LYS A 99 16.16 5.56 -38.84
N GLY A 100 16.22 6.85 -38.51
CA GLY A 100 16.26 7.95 -39.48
C GLY A 100 17.68 8.32 -39.94
N LYS A 101 18.71 7.62 -39.46
CA LYS A 101 20.08 7.62 -39.96
C LYS A 101 20.34 6.30 -40.69
#